data_AF-A0A957RIQ2-F1
#
_entry.id   AF-A0A957RIQ2-F1
#
_cell.length_a   1.000
_cell.length_b   1.000
_cell.length_c   1.000
_cell.angle_alpha   90.00
_cell.angle_beta   90.00
_cell.angle_gamma   90.00
#
_symmetry.space_group_name_H-M   'P 1'
#
loop_
_entity.id
_entity.type
_entity.pdbx_description
1 polymer ?
#
loop_
_entity_poly.entity_id
_entity_poly.type
_entity_poly.pdbx_seq_one_letter_code
_entity_poly.pdbx_strand_id
1 'polypeptide(L)' 'MAQQVTTRTISVLVSIVLLAACASAAPTPAPAELGAPSIEVVADGLFAPLGLAALPDGGLLVAEEGTGRRDDSAGVSL' A
#
# COMPACT_ATOMS: atom_id res chain seq x y z
N MET A 1 50.78 -1.81 -30.33
CA MET A 1 50.01 -3.00 -29.92
C MET A 1 49.84 -3.16 -28.40
N ALA A 2 50.83 -2.83 -27.56
CA ALA A 2 50.74 -2.97 -26.10
C ALA A 2 49.65 -2.08 -25.42
N GLN A 3 49.47 -0.84 -25.88
CA GLN A 3 48.52 0.12 -25.29
C GLN A 3 47.04 -0.28 -25.45
N GLN A 4 46.69 -1.00 -26.53
CA GLN A 4 45.34 -1.53 -26.76
C GLN A 4 44.99 -2.68 -25.82
N VAL A 5 45.99 -3.47 -25.39
CA VAL A 5 45.80 -4.57 -24.44
C VAL A 5 45.49 -4.00 -23.06
N THR A 6 46.27 -3.01 -22.61
CA THR A 6 46.09 -2.36 -21.31
C THR A 6 44.70 -1.73 -21.14
N THR A 7 44.18 -1.03 -22.16
CA THR A 7 42.84 -0.43 -22.10
C THR A 7 41.73 -1.47 -22.00
N ARG A 8 41.86 -2.61 -22.71
CA ARG A 8 40.87 -3.71 -22.64
C ARG A 8 40.89 -4.38 -21.27
N THR A 9 42.07 -4.59 -20.69
CA THR A 9 42.21 -5.17 -19.35
C THR A 9 41.61 -4.28 -18.28
N ILE A 10 41.86 -2.97 -18.33
CA ILE A 10 41.26 -1.99 -17.41
C ILE A 10 39.74 -1.98 -17.53
N SER A 11 39.20 -1.97 -18.76
CA SER A 11 37.75 -1.96 -18.97
C SER A 11 37.06 -3.22 -18.44
N VAL A 12 37.70 -4.39 -18.57
CA VAL A 12 37.16 -5.65 -18.02
C VAL A 12 37.16 -5.63 -16.50
N LEU A 13 38.24 -5.14 -15.87
CA LEU A 13 38.32 -5.01 -14.41
C LEU A 13 37.26 -4.06 -13.85
N VAL A 14 37.03 -2.92 -14.50
CA VAL A 14 35.99 -1.95 -14.11
C VAL A 14 34.60 -2.58 -14.21
N SER A 15 34.31 -3.29 -15.31
CA SER A 15 33.04 -3.99 -15.48
C SER A 15 32.83 -5.06 -14.40
N ILE A 16 33.85 -5.85 -14.07
CA ILE A 16 33.75 -6.88 -13.02
C ILE A 16 33.43 -6.23 -11.66
N VAL A 17 34.10 -5.13 -11.32
CA VAL A 17 33.85 -4.41 -10.06
C VAL A 17 32.43 -3.82 -10.01
N LEU A 18 31.96 -3.25 -11.11
CA LEU A 18 30.59 -2.73 -11.23
C LEU A 18 29.54 -3.84 -11.09
N LEU A 19 29.76 -4.99 -11.73
CA LEU A 19 28.86 -6.14 -11.61
C LEU A 19 28.83 -6.68 -10.18
N ALA A 20 29.99 -6.75 -9.50
CA ALA A 20 30.07 -7.20 -8.12
C ALA A 20 29.37 -6.24 -7.14
N ALA A 21 29.45 -4.93 -7.37
CA ALA A 21 28.79 -3.93 -6.55
C ALA A 21 27.26 -3.99 -6.66
N CYS A 22 26.73 -4.22 -7.87
CA CYS A 22 25.30 -4.42 -8.11
C CYS A 22 24.75 -5.72 -7.50
N ALA A 23 25.61 -6.71 -7.25
CA ALA A 23 25.24 -7.99 -6.66
C ALA A 23 25.16 -7.96 -5.12
N SER A 24 25.46 -6.82 -4.47
CA SER A 24 25.15 -6.64 -3.05
C SER A 24 23.64 -6.46 -2.89
N ALA A 25 22.93 -7.59 -2.90
CA ALA A 25 21.52 -7.64 -2.55
C ALA A 25 21.34 -6.93 -1.20
N ALA A 26 20.70 -5.76 -1.20
CA ALA A 26 20.28 -5.11 0.03
C ALA A 26 19.48 -6.15 0.84
N PRO A 27 19.72 -6.25 2.16
CA PRO A 27 18.98 -7.19 2.99
C PRO A 27 17.49 -6.95 2.78
N THR A 28 16.74 -7.98 2.37
CA THR A 28 15.28 -7.93 2.28
C THR A 28 14.77 -7.37 3.60
N PRO A 29 14.10 -6.20 3.63
CA PRO A 29 13.57 -5.68 4.87
C PRO A 29 12.64 -6.73 5.46
N ALA A 30 12.82 -7.03 6.75
CA ALA A 30 11.89 -7.89 7.47
C ALA A 30 10.47 -7.33 7.28
N PRO A 31 9.44 -8.18 7.17
CA PRO A 31 8.05 -7.71 7.14
C PRO A 31 7.84 -6.76 8.31
N ALA A 32 7.39 -5.54 8.04
CA ALA A 32 7.06 -4.61 9.11
C ALA A 32 6.01 -5.28 10.00
N GLU A 33 6.32 -5.49 11.28
CA GLU A 33 5.33 -5.93 12.25
C GLU A 33 4.31 -4.80 12.40
N LEU A 34 3.18 -4.94 11.70
CA LEU A 34 2.00 -4.13 11.96
C LEU A 34 1.59 -4.46 13.40
N GLY A 35 1.71 -3.49 14.30
CA GLY A 35 1.28 -3.63 15.69
C GLY A 35 -0.16 -4.11 15.80
N ALA A 36 -0.58 -4.49 17.00
CA ALA A 36 -1.95 -4.95 17.23
C ALA A 36 -2.96 -3.87 16.76
N PRO A 37 -4.03 -4.26 16.02
CA PRO A 37 -5.03 -3.31 15.57
C PRO A 37 -5.79 -2.71 16.76
N SER A 38 -6.05 -1.41 16.71
CA SER A 38 -6.98 -0.72 17.62
C SER A 38 -8.37 -0.62 16.99
N ILE A 39 -9.42 -0.80 17.78
CA ILE A 39 -10.81 -0.69 17.34
C ILE A 39 -11.43 0.54 17.99
N GLU A 40 -12.11 1.36 17.19
CA GLU A 40 -12.84 2.57 17.60
C GLU A 40 -14.26 2.53 17.03
N VAL A 41 -15.25 2.98 17.82
CA VAL A 41 -16.62 3.17 17.35
C VAL A 41 -16.75 4.58 16.80
N VAL A 42 -16.99 4.71 15.50
CA VAL A 42 -17.08 6.00 14.80
C VAL A 42 -18.52 6.47 14.58
N ALA A 43 -19.49 5.57 14.67
CA ALA A 43 -20.92 5.85 14.60
C ALA A 43 -21.69 4.76 15.36
N ASP A 44 -22.80 5.15 16.00
CA ASP A 44 -23.70 4.25 16.73
C ASP A 44 -25.17 4.59 16.45
N GLY A 45 -26.09 3.77 16.95
CA GLY A 45 -27.54 3.98 16.76
C GLY A 45 -28.09 3.62 15.38
N LEU A 46 -27.24 3.14 14.48
CA LEU A 46 -27.63 2.72 13.13
C LEU A 46 -28.57 1.50 13.16
N PHE A 47 -29.58 1.53 12.33
CA PHE A 47 -30.51 0.46 12.05
C PHE A 47 -29.97 -0.46 10.96
N ALA A 48 -29.46 -1.63 11.36
CA ALA A 48 -29.01 -2.69 10.47
C ALA A 48 -28.10 -2.19 9.32
N PRO A 49 -26.90 -1.67 9.61
CA PRO A 49 -25.96 -1.21 8.59
C PRO A 49 -25.46 -2.38 7.72
N LEU A 50 -25.53 -2.21 6.39
CA LEU A 50 -25.23 -3.26 5.40
C LEU A 50 -24.01 -2.94 4.53
N GLY A 51 -23.74 -1.66 4.29
CA GLY A 51 -22.67 -1.23 3.39
C GLY A 51 -22.05 0.10 3.82
N LEU A 52 -20.81 0.32 3.40
CA LEU A 52 -20.09 1.56 3.65
C LEU A 52 -19.20 1.94 2.44
N ALA A 53 -19.00 3.24 2.23
CA ALA A 53 -18.09 3.78 1.23
C ALA A 53 -17.40 5.05 1.74
N ALA A 54 -16.07 5.10 1.59
CA ALA A 54 -15.30 6.31 1.92
C ALA A 54 -15.49 7.39 0.85
N LEU A 55 -15.55 8.64 1.29
CA LEU A 55 -15.61 9.81 0.45
C LEU A 55 -14.21 10.43 0.27
N PRO A 56 -13.95 11.16 -0.84
CA PRO A 56 -12.66 11.80 -1.08
C PRO A 56 -12.25 12.86 -0.05
N ASP A 57 -13.21 13.43 0.68
CA ASP A 57 -12.99 14.41 1.75
C ASP A 57 -12.70 13.77 3.12
N GLY A 58 -12.69 12.43 3.19
CA GLY A 58 -12.50 11.68 4.42
C GLY A 58 -13.80 11.30 5.15
N GLY A 59 -14.97 11.68 4.62
CA GLY A 59 -16.26 11.24 5.15
C GLY A 59 -16.55 9.75 4.86
N LEU A 60 -17.61 9.23 5.49
CA LEU A 60 -18.09 7.86 5.30
C LEU A 60 -19.58 7.89 4.97
N LEU A 61 -19.97 7.23 3.87
CA LEU A 61 -21.37 6.90 3.61
C LEU A 61 -21.67 5.55 4.24
N VAL A 62 -22.78 5.45 4.98
CA VAL A 62 -23.29 4.17 5.50
C VAL A 62 -24.67 3.90 4.94
N ALA A 63 -24.89 2.69 4.43
CA ALA A 63 -26.18 2.21 3.97
C ALA A 63 -26.86 1.40 5.07
N GLU A 64 -28.05 1.83 5.49
CA GLU A 64 -28.89 1.17 6.48
C GLU A 64 -30.01 0.38 5.79
N GLU A 65 -30.43 -0.74 6.38
CA GLU A 65 -31.58 -1.49 5.87
C GLU A 65 -32.86 -0.66 6.00
N GLY A 66 -33.71 -0.73 5.00
CA GLY A 66 -35.01 -0.09 5.07
C GLY A 66 -36.03 -0.84 5.92
N THR A 67 -36.87 -0.12 6.66
CA THR A 67 -37.94 -0.75 7.44
C THR A 67 -39.14 -1.17 6.58
N GLY A 68 -39.10 -0.99 5.25
CA GLY A 68 -40.18 -1.33 4.32
C GLY A 68 -41.45 -0.45 4.40
N ARG A 69 -41.45 0.62 5.22
CA ARG A 69 -42.64 1.48 5.48
C ARG A 69 -42.73 2.72 4.59
N ARG A 70 -42.14 2.70 3.39
CA ARG A 70 -41.87 3.90 2.56
C ARG A 70 -40.88 4.89 3.19
N ASP A 71 -40.07 4.46 4.17
CA ASP A 71 -38.81 5.14 4.43
C ASP A 71 -37.97 4.98 3.16
N ASP A 72 -37.61 6.10 2.56
CA ASP A 72 -36.65 6.28 1.48
C ASP A 72 -35.25 5.81 1.92
N SER A 73 -35.15 4.50 2.15
CA SER A 73 -34.06 3.76 2.78
C SER A 73 -32.82 3.66 1.89
N ALA A 74 -32.45 4.78 1.32
CA ALA A 74 -31.14 5.12 0.80
C ALA A 74 -30.63 6.38 1.53
N GLY A 75 -31.05 6.56 2.78
CA GLY A 75 -30.60 7.65 3.64
C GLY A 75 -29.12 7.47 3.92
N VAL A 76 -28.31 8.26 3.23
CA VAL A 76 -26.91 8.51 3.58
C VAL A 76 -26.90 9.03 5.01
N SER A 77 -26.49 8.20 5.96
CA SER A 77 -26.17 8.63 7.32
C SER A 77 -24.74 9.21 7.31
N LEU A 78 -24.62 10.44 7.81
CA LEU A 78 -23.43 11.32 7.72
C LEU A 78 -22.72 11.39 9.08
#